data_AF-A0A4Q1BU04-F1
#
_entry.id   AF-A0A4Q1BU04-F1
#
_cell.length_a   1.000
_cell.length_b   1.000
_cell.length_c   1.000
_cell.angle_alpha   90.00
_cell.angle_beta   90.00
_cell.angle_gamma   90.00
#
_symmetry.space_group_name_H-M   'P 1'
#
loop_
_entity.id
_entity.type
_entity.pdbx_description
1 polymer ?
#
loop_
_entity_poly.entity_id
_entity_poly.type
_entity_poly.pdbx_seq_one_letter_code
_entity_poly.pdbx_strand_id
1 'polypeptide(L)' 'MVFLKWPIIGICVEFIGFVGLFGSFFPVILQALRQTPIIGTFLSLPYIRQVADKLAGVRQSAV' A
#
# COMPACT_ATOMS: atom_id res chain seq x y z
N MET A 1 -8.13 -36.58 2.24
CA MET A 1 -7.73 -35.34 1.53
C MET A 1 -8.67 -34.17 1.87
N VAL A 2 -8.72 -33.77 3.14
CA VAL A 2 -9.50 -32.60 3.61
C VAL A 2 -8.62 -31.36 3.80
N PHE A 3 -7.31 -31.57 3.97
CA PHE A 3 -6.32 -30.53 4.19
C PHE A 3 -5.97 -29.68 2.97
N LEU A 4 -6.49 -29.96 1.76
CA LEU A 4 -6.11 -29.19 0.56
C LEU A 4 -7.15 -28.14 0.15
N LYS A 5 -8.43 -28.31 0.51
CA LYS A 5 -9.49 -27.38 0.09
C LYS A 5 -9.64 -26.17 1.01
N TRP A 6 -9.51 -26.37 2.33
CA TRP A 6 -9.55 -25.31 3.32
C TRP A 6 -8.36 -24.34 3.33
N PRO A 7 -7.08 -24.75 3.10
CA PRO A 7 -5.97 -23.81 3.10
C PRO A 7 -5.98 -22.84 1.91
N ILE A 8 -6.50 -23.24 0.74
CA ILE A 8 -6.60 -22.33 -0.42
C ILE A 8 -7.50 -21.13 -0.10
N ILE A 9 -8.60 -21.39 0.60
CA ILE A 9 -9.54 -20.36 1.04
C ILE A 9 -8.88 -19.48 2.11
N GLY A 10 -8.15 -20.09 3.05
CA GLY A 10 -7.33 -19.38 4.04
C GLY A 10 -6.31 -18.43 3.40
N ILE A 11 -5.56 -18.91 2.41
CA ILE A 11 -4.57 -18.11 1.66
C ILE A 11 -5.23 -16.94 0.92
N CYS A 12 -6.39 -17.15 0.28
CA CYS A 12 -7.12 -16.06 -0.38
C CYS A 12 -7.56 -14.97 0.62
N VAL A 13 -8.10 -15.38 1.78
CA VAL A 13 -8.50 -14.44 2.84
C VAL A 13 -7.29 -13.69 3.40
N GLU A 14 -6.18 -14.39 3.62
CA GLU A 14 -4.92 -13.80 4.06
C GLU A 14 -4.38 -12.82 3.02
N PHE A 15 -4.48 -13.13 1.72
CA PHE A 15 -4.07 -12.24 0.63
C PHE A 15 -4.89 -10.95 0.59
N ILE A 16 -6.21 -11.04 0.85
CA ILE A 16 -7.09 -9.87 0.93
C ILE A 16 -6.73 -9.01 2.16
N GLY A 17 -6.50 -9.64 3.31
CA GLY A 17 -6.03 -8.96 4.51
C GLY A 17 -4.66 -8.30 4.30
N PHE A 18 -3.76 -9.00 3.62
CA PHE A 18 -2.42 -8.55 3.27
C PHE A 18 -2.47 -7.33 2.33
N VAL A 19 -3.29 -7.37 1.28
CA VAL A 19 -3.48 -6.22 0.37
C VAL A 19 -4.10 -5.02 1.09
N GLY A 20 -5.08 -5.26 1.99
CA GLY A 20 -5.68 -4.23 2.83
C GLY A 20 -4.65 -3.54 3.75
N LEU A 21 -3.78 -4.34 4.37
CA LEU A 21 -2.65 -3.87 5.17
C LEU A 21 -1.61 -3.13 4.32
N PHE A 22 -1.23 -3.68 3.15
CA PHE A 22 -0.27 -3.07 2.22
C PHE A 22 -0.71 -1.68 1.75
N GLY A 23 -2.02 -1.50 1.50
CA GLY A 23 -2.60 -0.18 1.22
C GLY A 23 -2.49 0.82 2.38
N SER A 24 -2.48 0.35 3.63
CA SER A 24 -2.23 1.18 4.82
C SER A 24 -0.75 1.50 5.04
N PHE A 25 0.16 0.66 4.53
CA PHE A 25 1.61 0.89 4.58
C PHE A 25 2.11 1.80 3.46
N PHE A 26 1.35 1.96 2.37
CA PHE A 26 1.69 2.87 1.26
C PHE A 26 2.06 4.31 1.70
N PRO A 27 1.28 5.01 2.55
CA PRO A 27 1.65 6.34 3.04
C PRO A 27 2.96 6.33 3.85
N VAL A 28 3.20 5.27 4.64
CA VAL A 28 4.45 5.09 5.41
C VAL A 28 5.64 4.90 4.48
N ILE A 29 5.49 4.08 3.43
CA ILE A 29 6.51 3.85 2.41
C ILE A 29 6.80 5.15 1.64
N LEU A 30 5.78 5.91 1.25
CA LEU A 30 5.94 7.20 0.59
C LEU A 30 6.70 8.21 1.47
N GLN A 31 6.44 8.18 2.78
CA GLN A 31 7.16 9.02 3.74
C GLN A 31 8.62 8.58 3.87
N ALA A 32 8.90 7.27 3.96
CA ALA A 32 10.26 6.72 3.97
C ALA A 32 11.04 6.99 2.67
N LEU A 33 10.37 6.91 1.52
CA LEU A 33 10.95 7.23 0.22
C LEU A 33 11.25 8.72 0.05
N ARG A 34 10.46 9.60 0.69
CA ARG A 34 10.76 11.04 0.73
C ARG A 34 11.98 11.35 1.60
N GLN A 35 12.25 10.55 2.62
CA GLN A 35 13.44 10.69 3.48
C GLN A 35 14.72 10.17 2.81
N THR A 36 14.61 9.35 1.75
CA THR A 36 15.77 8.86 1.00
C THR A 36 16.13 9.84 -0.13
N PRO A 37 17.33 10.46 -0.11
CA PRO A 37 17.68 11.58 -1.00
C PRO A 37 17.79 11.22 -2.48
N ILE A 38 17.87 9.93 -2.83
CA ILE A 38 17.97 9.46 -4.22
C ILE A 38 16.58 9.28 -4.86
N ILE A 39 15.63 8.69 -4.14
CA ILE A 39 14.26 8.48 -4.64
C ILE A 39 13.40 9.74 -4.44
N GLY A 40 13.66 10.54 -3.41
CA GLY A 40 12.92 11.78 -3.10
C GLY A 40 12.89 12.78 -4.24
N THR A 41 13.97 12.94 -5.02
CA THR A 41 14.01 13.86 -6.17
C THR A 41 13.18 13.35 -7.35
N PHE A 42 13.16 12.05 -7.59
CA PHE A 42 12.29 11.41 -8.59
C PHE A 42 10.82 11.47 -8.17
N LEU A 43 10.52 11.32 -6.88
CA LEU A 43 9.16 11.40 -6.34
C LEU A 43 8.63 12.85 -6.23
N SER A 44 9.52 13.85 -6.29
CA SER A 44 9.16 15.28 -6.30
C SER A 44 8.70 15.78 -7.67
N LEU A 45 8.79 14.94 -8.71
CA LEU A 45 8.18 15.21 -10.01
C LEU A 45 6.66 15.36 -9.85
N PRO A 46 6.05 16.43 -10.43
CA PRO A 46 4.67 16.81 -10.17
C PRO A 46 3.66 15.70 -10.47
N TYR A 47 4.00 14.80 -11.40
CA TYR A 47 3.16 13.66 -11.80
C TYR A 47 3.06 12.58 -10.72
N ILE A 48 4.18 12.18 -10.13
CA ILE A 48 4.23 11.09 -9.13
C ILE A 48 3.69 11.59 -7.79
N ARG A 49 3.93 12.85 -7.48
CA ARG A 49 3.40 13.51 -6.30
C ARG A 49 1.87 13.56 -6.31
N GLN A 50 1.22 13.84 -7.43
CA GLN A 50 -0.25 13.83 -7.52
C GLN A 50 -0.86 12.44 -7.33
N VAL A 51 -0.23 11.40 -7.86
CA VAL A 51 -0.71 10.02 -7.71
C VAL A 51 -0.50 9.54 -6.27
N ALA A 52 0.68 9.80 -5.70
CA ALA A 52 0.99 9.49 -4.31
C ALA A 52 0.07 10.24 -3.33
N ASP A 53 -0.21 11.52 -3.59
CA ASP A 53 -1.09 12.37 -2.81
C ASP A 53 -2.57 11.95 -2.94
N LYS A 54 -3.03 11.52 -4.12
CA LYS A 54 -4.36 10.92 -4.28
C LYS A 54 -4.48 9.58 -3.56
N LEU A 55 -3.46 8.71 -3.62
CA LEU A 55 -3.47 7.43 -2.92
C LEU A 55 -3.43 7.59 -1.40
N ALA A 56 -2.67 8.58 -0.90
CA ALA A 56 -2.61 8.92 0.51
C ALA A 56 -3.87 9.68 1.01
N GLY A 57 -4.37 10.62 0.20
CA GLY A 57 -5.52 11.47 0.51
C GLY A 57 -6.87 10.76 0.43
N VAL A 58 -6.98 9.66 -0.34
CA VAL A 58 -8.19 8.82 -0.38
C VAL A 58 -8.47 8.13 0.98
N ARG A 59 -7.51 8.11 1.92
CA ARG A 59 -7.71 7.52 3.26
C ARG A 59 -7.94 8.52 4.41
N GLN A 60 -7.98 9.84 4.17
CA GLN A 60 -8.23 10.83 5.23
C GLN A 60 -9.69 11.32 5.31
N SER A 61 -10.65 10.60 4.75
CA SER A 61 -12.07 10.89 4.99
C SER A 61 -12.83 9.61 5.29
N ALA A 62 -12.59 9.09 6.49
CA ALA A 62 -13.59 8.35 7.23
C ALA A 62 -13.47 8.79 8.69
N VAL A 63 -14.31 9.80 8.99
CA VAL A 63 -14.70 10.41 10.28
C VAL A 63 -13.73 11.36 10.98
#